data_AF-A0A843UL15-F1
#
_entry.id   AF-A0A843UL15-F1
#
_cell.length_a   1.000
_cell.length_b   1.000
_cell.length_c   1.000
_cell.angle_alpha   90.00
_cell.angle_beta   90.00
_cell.angle_gamma   90.00
#
_symmetry.space_group_name_H-M   'P 1'
#
loop_
_entity.id
_entity.type
_entity.pdbx_description
1 polymer ?
#
loop_
_entity_poly.entity_id
_entity_poly.type
_entity_poly.pdbx_seq_one_letter_code
_entity_poly.pdbx_strand_id
1 'polypeptide(L)'
;MAFTRSRGAMLRLLYRALPHDEAAASFPQWGSSREGNPRWLPAYNACQSMRSIVTCSCKISSNVYSQYEKEGTPLVRPGKGAGLTILLSNARLMSTQGARVPTQALRQGGLQVTMLSPGFVYEPYKPRERIPFWKRWFTPTGWRRTKEDMIMELKNAYAVARLRKETGYSKKQFYQEALTLYKEINILLANGDKASLRKFVTENMFSAFKNELKRRESIWKSVYWELIEPAVSIRTLRARMIGVDKNDLSKVFVQLTLEFLTKQKFEAYDSDGTVVSGDNTKEVLVRDIWVFERSLFHSGAYWRLCAKISL
;
A
#
# COMPACT_ATOMS: atom_id res chain seq x y z
N MET A 1 -9.47 -35.84 -22.69
CA MET A 1 -8.84 -34.78 -23.51
C MET A 1 -9.28 -33.41 -22.98
N ALA A 2 -8.29 -32.54 -22.76
CA ALA A 2 -8.36 -31.08 -22.58
C ALA A 2 -9.24 -30.46 -21.47
N PHE A 3 -8.63 -30.26 -20.30
CA PHE A 3 -8.96 -29.15 -19.38
C PHE A 3 -7.71 -28.28 -19.21
N THR A 4 -7.54 -27.29 -20.09
CA THR A 4 -6.46 -26.30 -20.00
C THR A 4 -7.03 -24.91 -20.28
N ARG A 5 -7.67 -24.29 -19.30
CA ARG A 5 -7.94 -22.84 -19.36
C ARG A 5 -8.19 -22.23 -17.98
N SER A 6 -7.10 -21.87 -17.28
CA SER A 6 -7.02 -20.72 -16.36
C SER A 6 -5.68 -20.71 -15.62
N ARG A 7 -4.58 -20.40 -16.31
CA ARG A 7 -3.27 -20.11 -15.68
C ARG A 7 -2.79 -18.67 -15.89
N GLY A 8 -3.49 -17.86 -16.70
CA GLY A 8 -3.03 -16.52 -17.12
C GLY A 8 -3.41 -15.34 -16.22
N ALA A 9 -4.23 -15.52 -15.18
CA ALA A 9 -4.77 -14.39 -14.41
C ALA A 9 -3.83 -13.86 -13.31
N MET A 10 -2.89 -14.68 -12.82
CA MET A 10 -2.03 -14.29 -11.68
C MET A 10 -0.84 -13.40 -12.08
N LEU A 11 -0.45 -13.44 -13.35
CA LEU A 11 0.71 -12.71 -13.89
C LEU A 11 0.55 -11.17 -13.89
N ARG A 12 -0.68 -10.64 -13.86
CA ARG A 12 -0.90 -9.17 -13.89
C ARG A 12 -0.58 -8.44 -12.58
N LEU A 13 -0.47 -9.16 -11.47
CA LEU A 13 -0.31 -8.54 -10.15
C LEU A 13 1.14 -8.24 -9.78
N LEU A 14 2.11 -8.94 -10.38
CA LEU A 14 3.52 -8.78 -10.04
C LEU A 14 4.25 -7.83 -10.99
N TYR A 15 4.05 -7.97 -12.30
CA TYR A 15 4.72 -7.16 -13.31
C TYR A 15 3.77 -6.91 -14.50
N ARG A 16 3.05 -5.78 -14.48
CA ARG A 16 2.31 -5.33 -15.66
C ARG A 16 3.31 -4.66 -16.59
N ALA A 17 3.85 -5.43 -17.53
CA ALA A 17 4.67 -4.90 -18.61
C ALA A 17 3.89 -3.80 -19.36
N LEU A 18 4.48 -2.61 -19.49
CA LEU A 18 3.91 -1.58 -20.34
C LEU A 18 4.23 -1.90 -21.80
N PRO A 19 3.28 -1.74 -22.74
CA PRO A 19 3.59 -1.85 -24.16
C PRO A 19 4.62 -0.77 -24.57
N HIS A 20 5.51 -1.12 -25.51
CA HIS A 20 6.68 -0.34 -25.91
C HIS A 20 6.36 1.07 -26.48
N ASP A 21 5.10 1.41 -26.75
CA ASP A 21 4.71 2.60 -27.53
C ASP A 21 4.30 3.84 -26.73
N GLU A 22 4.23 3.79 -25.39
CA GLU A 22 3.83 4.97 -24.59
C GLU A 22 5.00 5.89 -24.15
N ALA A 23 6.22 5.63 -24.60
CA ALA A 23 7.41 6.43 -24.24
C ALA A 23 7.65 7.67 -25.14
N ALA A 24 6.82 7.90 -26.16
CA ALA A 24 7.01 8.99 -27.12
C ALA A 24 5.79 9.94 -27.21
N ALA A 25 5.35 10.50 -26.09
CA ALA A 25 4.54 11.72 -26.11
C ALA A 25 5.48 12.92 -25.90
N SER A 26 6.16 13.32 -26.97
CA SER A 26 6.89 14.58 -27.06
C SER A 26 5.94 15.76 -26.84
N PHE A 27 6.33 16.65 -25.93
CA PHE A 27 5.71 17.96 -25.74
C PHE A 27 5.87 18.79 -27.03
N PRO A 28 4.84 19.48 -27.55
CA PRO A 28 5.04 20.39 -28.66
C PRO A 28 5.71 21.69 -28.17
N GLN A 29 6.88 21.97 -28.72
CA GLN A 29 7.51 23.29 -28.71
C GLN A 29 6.61 24.29 -29.44
N TRP A 30 6.43 25.46 -28.83
CA TRP A 30 5.74 26.60 -29.43
C TRP A 30 6.56 27.13 -30.61
N GLY A 31 6.02 27.01 -31.82
CA GLY A 31 6.60 27.54 -33.06
C GLY A 31 5.53 28.20 -33.91
N SER A 32 5.74 29.46 -34.26
CA SER A 32 4.86 30.35 -35.01
C SER A 32 5.02 30.17 -36.52
N SER A 33 3.94 29.90 -37.27
CA SER A 33 3.53 30.66 -38.47
C SER A 33 2.39 30.01 -39.28
N ARG A 34 1.34 30.83 -39.50
CA ARG A 34 0.52 31.12 -40.70
C ARG A 34 -0.26 30.04 -41.49
N GLU A 35 -1.57 30.29 -41.50
CA GLU A 35 -2.54 30.34 -42.64
C GLU A 35 -2.93 29.08 -43.43
N GLY A 36 -4.26 28.83 -43.49
CA GLY A 36 -4.92 27.98 -44.49
C GLY A 36 -6.27 27.41 -44.03
N ASN A 37 -7.37 27.91 -44.60
CA ASN A 37 -8.80 27.70 -44.25
C ASN A 37 -9.36 26.27 -44.56
N PRO A 38 -10.55 25.89 -44.04
CA PRO A 38 -11.02 24.51 -43.91
C PRO A 38 -11.93 24.03 -45.06
N ARG A 39 -12.07 22.71 -45.20
CA ARG A 39 -13.15 22.11 -45.99
C ARG A 39 -13.65 20.81 -45.35
N TRP A 40 -14.95 20.77 -45.11
CA TRP A 40 -15.74 19.64 -44.66
C TRP A 40 -15.88 18.58 -45.77
N LEU A 41 -15.99 17.30 -45.40
CA LEU A 41 -17.11 16.39 -45.74
C LEU A 41 -16.91 14.98 -45.09
N PRO A 42 -17.99 14.17 -44.90
CA PRO A 42 -18.05 13.00 -44.02
C PRO A 42 -18.26 11.65 -44.75
N ALA A 43 -18.02 10.51 -44.07
CA ALA A 43 -18.64 9.18 -44.29
C ALA A 43 -18.24 8.24 -43.12
N TYR A 44 -19.14 7.73 -42.28
CA TYR A 44 -20.06 6.58 -42.41
C TYR A 44 -19.42 5.17 -42.47
N ASN A 45 -19.77 4.35 -41.45
CA ASN A 45 -19.85 2.87 -41.40
C ASN A 45 -18.53 2.06 -41.48
N ALA A 46 -18.32 0.91 -40.80
CA ALA A 46 -19.20 -0.06 -40.16
C ALA A 46 -18.42 -1.00 -39.21
N CYS A 47 -19.19 -1.85 -38.52
CA CYS A 47 -18.88 -3.13 -37.89
C CYS A 47 -18.31 -3.09 -36.46
N GLN A 48 -19.13 -3.30 -35.43
CA GLN A 48 -19.89 -4.51 -35.03
C GLN A 48 -19.11 -5.40 -34.05
N SER A 49 -19.81 -5.71 -32.97
CA SER A 49 -19.71 -6.93 -32.17
C SER A 49 -18.51 -7.06 -31.22
N MET A 50 -18.75 -6.80 -29.93
CA MET A 50 -19.05 -7.91 -29.02
C MET A 50 -19.67 -7.39 -27.72
N ARG A 51 -20.88 -7.88 -27.45
CA ARG A 51 -21.50 -7.87 -26.13
C ARG A 51 -20.79 -8.89 -25.22
N SER A 52 -20.95 -8.63 -23.93
CA SER A 52 -21.11 -9.58 -22.82
C SER A 52 -19.92 -9.88 -21.89
N ILE A 53 -20.20 -9.56 -20.61
CA ILE A 53 -19.94 -10.36 -19.39
C ILE A 53 -18.47 -10.30 -18.89
N VAL A 54 -18.12 -9.84 -17.68
CA VAL A 54 -18.66 -10.09 -16.33
C VAL A 54 -18.43 -8.85 -15.45
N THR A 55 -19.49 -8.30 -14.87
CA THR A 55 -19.39 -7.44 -13.69
C THR A 55 -19.15 -8.33 -12.47
N CYS A 56 -17.95 -8.29 -11.89
CA CYS A 56 -17.71 -8.79 -10.54
C CYS A 56 -17.36 -7.61 -9.65
N SER A 57 -18.39 -7.08 -8.98
CA SER A 57 -18.29 -6.06 -7.97
C SER A 57 -17.86 -6.69 -6.65
N CYS A 58 -16.60 -6.54 -6.25
CA CYS A 58 -16.23 -6.65 -4.83
C CYS A 58 -16.30 -5.26 -4.22
N LYS A 59 -17.48 -4.93 -3.67
CA LYS A 59 -17.67 -3.81 -2.74
C LYS A 59 -16.86 -4.11 -1.48
N ILE A 60 -15.80 -3.36 -1.24
CA ILE A 60 -15.25 -3.23 0.12
C ILE A 60 -16.20 -2.27 0.84
N SER A 61 -17.03 -2.82 1.73
CA SER A 61 -17.90 -2.03 2.59
C SER A 61 -17.05 -1.26 3.60
N SER A 62 -16.81 0.01 3.32
CA SER A 62 -16.40 0.97 4.34
C SER A 62 -17.64 1.38 5.12
N ASN A 63 -17.89 0.73 6.26
CA ASN A 63 -18.92 1.15 7.20
C ASN A 63 -18.24 1.47 8.54
N VAL A 64 -17.85 2.73 8.72
CA VAL A 64 -17.91 3.39 10.04
C VAL A 64 -18.24 4.87 9.77
N TYR A 65 -19.54 5.14 9.72
CA TYR A 65 -20.09 6.45 10.06
C TYR A 65 -20.13 6.48 11.60
N SER A 66 -19.35 7.36 12.23
CA SER A 66 -19.51 7.63 13.66
C SER A 66 -20.65 8.63 13.83
N GLN A 67 -21.86 8.11 14.04
CA GLN A 67 -22.97 8.90 14.57
C GLN A 67 -22.72 9.23 16.04
N TYR A 68 -22.97 10.49 16.38
CA TYR A 68 -23.16 10.97 17.74
C TYR A 68 -24.46 10.40 18.28
N GLU A 69 -24.45 9.76 19.46
CA GLU A 69 -25.59 9.77 20.36
C GLU A 69 -25.19 9.49 21.81
N LYS A 70 -25.93 10.13 22.71
CA LYS A 70 -25.62 10.41 24.12
C LYS A 70 -25.84 9.21 25.03
N GLU A 71 -25.06 9.19 26.10
CA GLU A 71 -25.09 8.26 27.23
C GLU A 71 -26.46 8.19 27.93
N GLY A 72 -26.88 6.97 28.27
CA GLY A 72 -27.95 6.68 29.23
C GLY A 72 -27.50 5.55 30.16
N THR A 73 -27.32 5.88 31.44
CA THR A 73 -26.94 4.98 32.53
C THR A 73 -28.10 4.06 32.93
N PRO A 74 -27.85 2.85 33.46
CA PRO A 74 -28.77 2.26 34.42
C PRO A 74 -28.09 1.85 35.73
N LEU A 75 -28.67 2.37 36.81
CA LEU A 75 -28.52 1.92 38.20
C LEU A 75 -29.32 0.62 38.42
N VAL A 76 -28.72 -0.40 39.02
CA VAL A 76 -29.41 -1.62 39.50
C VAL A 76 -29.23 -1.75 41.01
N ARG A 77 -30.36 -1.85 41.72
CA ARG A 77 -30.48 -2.14 43.17
C ARG A 77 -30.48 -3.66 43.43
N PRO A 78 -30.08 -4.15 44.62
CA PRO A 78 -30.19 -5.56 44.97
C PRO A 78 -31.51 -5.88 45.70
N GLY A 79 -32.12 -7.02 45.38
CA GLY A 79 -33.26 -7.61 46.09
C GLY A 79 -32.88 -8.96 46.71
N LYS A 80 -33.35 -9.21 47.95
CA LYS A 80 -33.08 -10.36 48.82
C LYS A 80 -34.03 -11.55 48.60
N GLY A 81 -33.58 -12.74 49.02
CA GLY A 81 -34.37 -13.93 49.43
C GLY A 81 -34.40 -15.04 48.37
N ALA A 82 -34.38 -16.35 48.66
CA ALA A 82 -34.30 -17.20 49.85
C ALA A 82 -33.71 -18.55 49.36
N GLY A 83 -32.86 -19.27 50.10
CA GLY A 83 -33.28 -20.37 50.97
C GLY A 83 -33.37 -21.72 50.26
N LEU A 84 -32.30 -22.54 50.31
CA LEU A 84 -32.40 -24.02 50.35
C LEU A 84 -31.08 -24.62 50.87
N THR A 85 -31.15 -25.26 52.03
CA THR A 85 -30.11 -26.15 52.58
C THR A 85 -30.54 -27.59 52.28
N ILE A 86 -29.61 -28.51 52.02
CA ILE A 86 -29.29 -29.77 52.74
C ILE A 86 -28.65 -30.63 51.60
N LEU A 87 -27.45 -31.22 51.64
CA LEU A 87 -26.88 -32.22 52.54
C LEU A 87 -25.34 -32.20 52.46
N LEU A 88 -24.73 -32.40 53.61
CA LEU A 88 -23.32 -32.74 53.80
C LEU A 88 -23.03 -34.17 53.31
N SER A 89 -21.92 -34.34 52.61
CA SER A 89 -21.20 -35.62 52.60
C SER A 89 -19.69 -35.36 52.61
N ASN A 90 -19.07 -35.80 53.71
CA ASN A 90 -17.64 -35.72 53.99
C ASN A 90 -16.81 -36.51 52.98
N ALA A 91 -15.77 -35.90 52.42
CA ALA A 91 -14.59 -36.61 51.97
C ALA A 91 -13.35 -35.71 52.15
N ARG A 92 -12.40 -36.25 52.91
CA ARG A 92 -11.09 -35.67 53.27
C ARG A 92 -10.35 -35.18 52.03
N LEU A 93 -9.71 -34.02 52.09
CA LEU A 93 -8.53 -33.71 51.27
C LEU A 93 -7.66 -32.63 51.94
N MET A 94 -6.53 -33.13 52.45
CA MET A 94 -5.21 -32.52 52.56
C MET A 94 -5.11 -30.99 52.37
N SER A 95 -4.60 -30.35 53.41
CA SER A 95 -3.99 -29.02 53.34
C SER A 95 -2.87 -28.99 52.31
N THR A 96 -3.08 -28.29 51.20
CA THR A 96 -1.98 -27.61 50.50
C THR A 96 -2.35 -26.14 50.42
N GLN A 97 -1.49 -25.33 51.02
CA GLN A 97 -1.60 -23.88 51.04
C GLN A 97 -1.69 -23.41 49.59
N GLY A 98 -2.85 -22.90 49.20
CA GLY A 98 -3.01 -22.18 47.95
C GLY A 98 -2.17 -20.92 48.02
N ALA A 99 -0.94 -21.01 47.49
CA ALA A 99 -0.14 -19.84 47.15
C ALA A 99 -0.93 -19.06 46.11
N ARG A 100 -1.79 -18.14 46.58
CA ARG A 100 -2.32 -17.06 45.77
C ARG A 100 -1.11 -16.26 45.32
N VAL A 101 -0.66 -16.53 44.10
CA VAL A 101 0.30 -15.67 43.42
C VAL A 101 -0.25 -14.25 43.52
N PRO A 102 0.45 -13.31 44.18
CA PRO A 102 -0.09 -11.99 44.39
C PRO A 102 -0.24 -11.33 43.02
N THR A 103 -1.49 -11.10 42.61
CA THR A 103 -1.87 -10.38 41.38
C THR A 103 -1.39 -8.92 41.39
N GLN A 104 -0.70 -8.50 42.44
CA GLN A 104 -0.19 -7.15 42.68
C GLN A 104 1.24 -6.94 42.17
N ALA A 105 1.98 -8.00 41.80
CA ALA A 105 3.34 -7.86 41.26
C ALA A 105 3.38 -7.55 39.75
N LEU A 106 2.25 -7.64 39.03
CA LEU A 106 2.21 -7.38 37.59
C LEU A 106 2.09 -5.88 37.22
N ARG A 107 2.11 -4.97 38.21
CA ARG A 107 1.87 -3.53 38.00
C ARG A 107 3.11 -2.64 37.98
N GLN A 108 4.32 -3.19 38.12
CA GLN A 108 5.55 -2.38 38.23
C GLN A 108 6.54 -2.52 37.07
N GLY A 109 6.18 -3.24 36.01
CA GLY A 109 6.91 -3.24 34.74
C GLY A 109 5.96 -2.85 33.62
N GLY A 110 5.58 -1.57 33.55
CA GLY A 110 4.76 -1.08 32.45
C GLY A 110 5.51 -1.28 31.14
N LEU A 111 5.16 -2.32 30.37
CA LEU A 111 5.70 -2.54 29.03
C LEU A 111 5.29 -1.34 28.16
N GLN A 112 6.22 -0.41 27.95
CA GLN A 112 6.01 0.69 27.01
C GLN A 112 5.99 0.11 25.60
N VAL A 113 4.79 -0.12 25.07
CA VAL A 113 4.60 -0.54 23.68
C VAL A 113 4.77 0.68 22.80
N THR A 114 5.93 0.83 22.18
CA THR A 114 6.16 1.85 21.16
C THR A 114 5.58 1.38 19.83
N MET A 115 4.74 2.23 19.24
CA MET A 115 4.12 1.94 17.95
C MET A 115 5.16 2.09 16.84
N LEU A 116 5.50 1.00 16.16
CA LEU A 116 6.49 1.03 15.07
C LEU A 116 5.90 1.50 13.74
N SER A 117 4.63 1.20 13.44
CA SER A 117 3.98 1.58 12.18
C SER A 117 2.46 1.79 12.38
N PRO A 118 1.83 2.75 11.68
CA PRO A 118 0.38 2.86 11.53
C PRO A 118 -0.30 1.62 10.94
N GLY A 119 0.39 0.86 10.08
CA GLY A 119 -0.15 -0.34 9.46
C GLY A 119 -1.17 -0.10 8.34
N PHE A 120 -1.39 1.15 7.90
CA PHE A 120 -2.25 1.46 6.76
C PHE A 120 -1.69 2.65 5.95
N VAL A 121 -2.11 2.75 4.69
CA VAL A 121 -1.82 3.91 3.83
C VAL A 121 -2.87 4.97 4.07
N TYR A 122 -2.47 6.16 4.53
CA TYR A 122 -3.41 7.21 4.93
C TYR A 122 -4.33 7.69 3.81
N GLU A 123 -3.76 7.94 2.64
CA GLU A 123 -4.52 8.36 1.47
C GLU A 123 -3.93 7.67 0.24
N PRO A 124 -4.51 6.55 -0.23
CA PRO A 124 -3.94 5.77 -1.33
C PRO A 124 -3.91 6.62 -2.60
N TYR A 125 -2.79 6.56 -3.32
CA TYR A 125 -2.65 7.29 -4.57
C TYR A 125 -3.62 6.75 -5.62
N LYS A 126 -4.32 7.66 -6.28
CA LYS A 126 -5.12 7.39 -7.48
C LYS A 126 -4.67 8.34 -8.58
N PRO A 127 -4.44 7.86 -9.81
CA PRO A 127 -4.21 8.72 -10.95
C PRO A 127 -5.31 9.78 -11.04
N ARG A 128 -4.93 11.05 -11.14
CA ARG A 128 -5.90 12.14 -11.25
C ARG A 128 -6.36 12.27 -12.70
N GLU A 129 -7.66 12.43 -12.89
CA GLU A 129 -8.23 12.77 -14.19
C GLU A 129 -7.86 14.21 -14.57
N ARG A 130 -7.48 14.42 -15.83
CA ARG A 130 -7.20 15.76 -16.33
C ARG A 130 -8.51 16.52 -16.50
N ILE A 131 -8.60 17.70 -15.88
CA ILE A 131 -9.76 18.58 -16.04
C ILE A 131 -9.43 19.60 -17.14
N PRO A 132 -10.29 19.74 -18.17
CA PRO A 132 -10.09 20.77 -19.19
C PRO A 132 -10.15 22.16 -18.56
N PHE A 133 -9.33 23.08 -19.08
CA PHE A 133 -9.17 24.44 -18.56
C PHE A 133 -10.53 25.14 -18.35
N TRP A 134 -11.42 25.08 -19.34
CA TRP A 134 -12.75 25.70 -19.25
C TRP A 134 -13.58 25.18 -18.07
N LYS A 135 -13.59 23.86 -17.84
CA LYS A 135 -14.33 23.27 -16.71
C LYS A 135 -13.73 23.68 -15.37
N ARG A 136 -12.41 23.87 -15.31
CA ARG A 136 -11.70 24.29 -14.10
C ARG A 136 -12.09 25.72 -13.67
N TRP A 137 -12.23 26.62 -14.65
CA TRP A 137 -12.46 28.05 -14.40
C TRP A 137 -13.93 28.47 -14.43
N PHE A 138 -14.79 27.79 -15.19
CA PHE A 138 -16.16 28.27 -15.45
C PHE A 138 -17.26 27.39 -14.86
N THR A 139 -16.93 26.35 -14.10
CA THR A 139 -17.92 25.48 -13.46
C THR A 139 -17.72 25.42 -11.95
N PRO A 140 -18.78 25.50 -11.10
CA PRO A 140 -18.65 25.39 -9.65
C PRO A 140 -17.97 24.08 -9.20
N THR A 141 -18.19 23.00 -9.94
CA THR A 141 -17.52 21.70 -9.70
C THR A 141 -16.01 21.80 -9.93
N GLY A 142 -15.57 22.55 -10.95
CA GLY A 142 -14.14 22.73 -11.24
C GLY A 142 -13.42 23.56 -10.19
N TRP A 143 -14.10 24.54 -9.60
CA TRP A 143 -13.57 25.32 -8.47
C TRP A 143 -13.39 24.47 -7.23
N ARG A 144 -14.38 23.63 -6.89
CA ARG A 144 -14.26 22.65 -5.79
C ARG A 144 -13.05 21.74 -5.99
N ARG A 145 -12.89 21.17 -7.19
CA ARG A 145 -11.72 20.32 -7.52
C ARG A 145 -10.40 21.08 -7.45
N THR A 146 -10.35 22.32 -7.94
CA THR A 146 -9.14 23.15 -7.87
C THR A 146 -8.74 23.44 -6.42
N LYS A 147 -9.72 23.75 -5.57
CA LYS A 147 -9.49 23.93 -4.13
C LYS A 147 -8.95 22.66 -3.49
N GLU A 148 -9.53 21.50 -3.80
CA GLU A 148 -9.04 20.21 -3.32
C GLU A 148 -7.60 19.93 -3.77
N ASP A 149 -7.28 20.21 -5.04
CA ASP A 149 -5.92 20.06 -5.59
C ASP A 149 -4.91 20.94 -4.85
N MET A 150 -5.24 22.21 -4.64
CA MET A 150 -4.39 23.14 -3.87
C MET A 150 -4.19 22.65 -2.45
N ILE A 151 -5.25 22.21 -1.76
CA ILE A 151 -5.14 21.66 -0.40
C ILE A 151 -4.25 20.41 -0.39
N MET A 152 -4.35 19.55 -1.40
CA MET A 152 -3.51 18.35 -1.51
C MET A 152 -2.03 18.69 -1.73
N GLU A 153 -1.72 19.67 -2.57
CA GLU A 153 -0.34 20.12 -2.78
C GLU A 153 0.23 20.84 -1.55
N LEU A 154 -0.59 21.60 -0.82
CA LEU A 154 -0.20 22.19 0.45
C LEU A 154 0.12 21.11 1.49
N LYS A 155 -0.69 20.06 1.59
CA LYS A 155 -0.41 18.90 2.46
C LYS A 155 0.89 18.19 2.05
N ASN A 156 1.13 18.01 0.75
CA ASN A 156 2.39 17.46 0.23
C ASN A 156 3.59 18.32 0.67
N ALA A 157 3.52 19.62 0.41
CA ALA A 157 4.58 20.57 0.70
C ALA A 157 4.86 20.64 2.21
N TYR A 158 3.83 20.67 3.04
CA TYR A 158 3.95 20.67 4.49
C TYR A 158 4.62 19.40 5.01
N ALA A 159 4.21 18.22 4.53
CA ALA A 159 4.83 16.96 4.91
C ALA A 159 6.33 16.91 4.56
N VAL A 160 6.70 17.36 3.35
CA VAL A 160 8.10 17.42 2.91
C VAL A 160 8.89 18.47 3.69
N ALA A 161 8.32 19.64 3.97
CA ALA A 161 8.98 20.69 4.76
C ALA A 161 9.26 20.22 6.19
N ARG A 162 8.29 19.54 6.82
CA ARG A 162 8.47 18.95 8.15
C ARG A 162 9.53 17.86 8.13
N LEU A 163 9.47 16.95 7.17
CA LEU A 163 10.47 15.90 6.98
C LEU A 163 11.90 16.48 6.82
N ARG A 164 12.05 17.54 6.01
CA ARG A 164 13.33 18.25 5.85
C ARG A 164 13.85 18.83 7.16
N LYS A 165 12.96 19.45 7.93
CA LYS A 165 13.33 20.08 9.22
C LYS A 165 13.82 19.06 10.24
N GLU A 166 13.15 17.90 10.36
CA GLU A 166 13.48 16.91 11.39
C GLU A 166 14.63 15.97 10.98
N THR A 167 14.72 15.57 9.71
CA THR A 167 15.68 14.52 9.28
C THR A 167 16.76 15.00 8.32
N GLY A 168 16.79 16.28 7.93
CA GLY A 168 17.71 16.77 6.89
C GLY A 168 17.46 16.16 5.50
N TYR A 169 16.22 15.79 5.21
CA TYR A 169 15.85 15.07 3.98
C TYR A 169 16.33 15.76 2.69
N SER A 170 17.05 15.00 1.86
CA SER A 170 17.39 15.36 0.50
C SER A 170 16.74 14.40 -0.50
N LYS A 171 16.08 14.95 -1.52
CA LYS A 171 15.37 14.17 -2.55
C LYS A 171 16.30 13.20 -3.28
N LYS A 172 17.53 13.62 -3.60
CA LYS A 172 18.50 12.79 -4.34
C LYS A 172 18.96 11.58 -3.53
N GLN A 173 19.34 11.81 -2.26
CA GLN A 173 19.77 10.75 -1.36
C GLN A 173 18.63 9.75 -1.11
N PHE A 174 17.42 10.27 -0.88
CA PHE A 174 16.26 9.41 -0.69
C PHE A 174 15.94 8.56 -1.92
N TYR A 175 16.10 9.08 -3.14
CA TYR A 175 15.87 8.29 -4.35
C TYR A 175 16.86 7.14 -4.50
N GLN A 176 18.13 7.36 -4.13
CA GLN A 176 19.14 6.30 -4.11
C GLN A 176 18.78 5.25 -3.05
N GLU A 177 18.48 5.68 -1.83
CA GLU A 177 18.08 4.78 -0.73
C GLU A 177 16.81 3.98 -1.08
N ALA A 178 15.81 4.62 -1.67
CA ALA A 178 14.58 3.97 -2.09
C ALA A 178 14.81 2.96 -3.23
N LEU A 179 15.73 3.25 -4.15
CA LEU A 179 16.11 2.31 -5.21
C LEU A 179 16.87 1.10 -4.65
N THR A 180 17.77 1.32 -3.69
CA THR A 180 18.45 0.23 -2.97
C THR A 180 17.44 -0.65 -2.23
N LEU A 181 16.52 -0.06 -1.45
CA LEU A 181 15.46 -0.81 -0.79
C LEU A 181 14.57 -1.57 -1.78
N TYR A 182 14.22 -0.94 -2.90
CA TYR A 182 13.47 -1.59 -3.96
C TYR A 182 14.19 -2.83 -4.50
N LYS A 183 15.49 -2.71 -4.81
CA LYS A 183 16.32 -3.82 -5.28
C LYS A 183 16.40 -4.95 -4.25
N GLU A 184 16.77 -4.64 -3.01
CA GLU A 184 16.91 -5.62 -1.94
C GLU A 184 15.61 -6.37 -1.66
N ILE A 185 14.48 -5.65 -1.57
CA ILE A 185 13.18 -6.28 -1.33
C ILE A 185 12.81 -7.24 -2.46
N ASN A 186 13.00 -6.86 -3.72
CA ASN A 186 12.68 -7.73 -4.85
C ASN A 186 13.61 -8.95 -4.91
N ILE A 187 14.90 -8.82 -4.60
CA ILE A 187 15.84 -9.96 -4.49
C ILE A 187 15.37 -10.92 -3.38
N LEU A 188 15.00 -10.39 -2.21
CA LEU A 188 14.49 -11.21 -1.10
C LEU A 188 13.18 -11.90 -1.45
N LEU A 189 12.29 -11.26 -2.21
CA LEU A 189 11.05 -11.86 -2.71
C LEU A 189 11.31 -12.96 -3.75
N ALA A 190 12.31 -12.79 -4.63
CA ALA A 190 12.72 -13.80 -5.60
C ALA A 190 13.29 -15.04 -4.89
N ASN A 191 14.19 -14.83 -3.92
CA ASN A 191 14.82 -15.87 -3.10
C ASN A 191 13.84 -16.53 -2.12
N GLY A 192 12.81 -15.81 -1.69
CA GLY A 192 11.83 -16.27 -0.71
C GLY A 192 12.29 -16.20 0.75
N ASP A 193 13.30 -15.38 1.06
CA ASP A 193 13.80 -15.21 2.43
C ASP A 193 12.85 -14.31 3.25
N LYS A 194 11.97 -14.98 4.01
CA LYS A 194 10.97 -14.36 4.88
C LYS A 194 11.60 -13.69 6.11
N ALA A 195 12.76 -14.14 6.58
CA ALA A 195 13.35 -13.64 7.82
C ALA A 195 14.00 -12.26 7.61
N SER A 196 14.80 -12.13 6.56
CA SER A 196 15.46 -10.86 6.21
C SER A 196 14.45 -9.81 5.72
N LEU A 197 13.44 -10.24 4.96
CA LEU A 197 12.40 -9.35 4.42
C LEU A 197 11.68 -8.55 5.50
N ARG A 198 11.44 -9.14 6.67
CA ARG A 198 10.72 -8.50 7.80
C ARG A 198 11.35 -7.19 8.24
N LYS A 199 12.66 -7.00 8.07
CA LYS A 199 13.37 -5.78 8.45
C LYS A 199 13.03 -4.60 7.53
N PHE A 200 12.83 -4.86 6.24
CA PHE A 200 12.64 -3.81 5.23
C PHE A 200 11.20 -3.37 5.05
N VAL A 201 10.24 -4.13 5.59
CA VAL A 201 8.80 -3.93 5.37
C VAL A 201 8.07 -3.69 6.68
N THR A 202 6.92 -3.04 6.61
CA THR A 202 5.98 -2.93 7.74
C THR A 202 5.27 -4.25 8.00
N GLU A 203 4.68 -4.39 9.19
CA GLU A 203 4.03 -5.62 9.65
C GLU A 203 2.86 -6.05 8.74
N ASN A 204 2.08 -5.07 8.25
CA ASN A 204 0.98 -5.32 7.33
C ASN A 204 1.48 -5.78 5.96
N MET A 205 2.48 -5.08 5.40
CA MET A 205 3.07 -5.44 4.11
C MET A 205 3.76 -6.81 4.15
N PHE A 206 4.42 -7.13 5.27
CA PHE A 206 5.01 -8.45 5.48
C PHE A 206 3.98 -9.56 5.39
N SER A 207 2.80 -9.36 5.99
CA SER A 207 1.71 -10.32 5.95
C SER A 207 1.17 -10.50 4.53
N ALA A 208 1.04 -9.41 3.77
CA ALA A 208 0.66 -9.46 2.36
C ALA A 208 1.68 -10.25 1.53
N PHE A 209 2.98 -9.98 1.69
CA PHE A 209 4.05 -10.69 0.98
C PHE A 209 4.13 -12.17 1.37
N LYS A 210 3.95 -12.52 2.65
CA LYS A 210 3.91 -13.93 3.05
C LYS A 210 2.81 -14.70 2.32
N ASN A 211 1.64 -14.09 2.16
CA ASN A 211 0.53 -14.72 1.46
C ASN A 211 0.78 -14.82 -0.05
N GLU A 212 1.39 -13.80 -0.63
CA GLU A 212 1.81 -13.81 -2.04
C GLU A 212 2.87 -14.87 -2.31
N LEU A 213 3.87 -14.98 -1.44
CA LEU A 213 4.95 -15.95 -1.57
C LEU A 213 4.44 -17.39 -1.45
N LYS A 214 3.52 -17.66 -0.52
CA LYS A 214 2.84 -18.96 -0.41
C LYS A 214 2.06 -19.32 -1.68
N ARG A 215 1.37 -18.35 -2.28
CA ARG A 215 0.67 -18.57 -3.56
C ARG A 215 1.66 -18.84 -4.69
N ARG A 216 2.77 -18.10 -4.73
CA ARG A 216 3.84 -18.27 -5.72
C ARG A 216 4.48 -19.64 -5.62
N GLU A 217 4.84 -20.09 -4.42
CA GLU A 217 5.47 -21.39 -4.15
C GLU A 217 4.66 -22.57 -4.69
N SER A 218 3.34 -22.42 -4.86
CA SER A 218 2.47 -23.45 -5.45
C SER A 218 2.51 -23.53 -6.98
N ILE A 219 3.04 -22.50 -7.65
CA ILE A 219 3.04 -22.38 -9.12
C ILE A 219 4.47 -22.36 -9.67
N TRP A 220 5.39 -21.66 -9.01
CA TRP A 220 6.79 -21.52 -9.40
C TRP A 220 7.69 -21.88 -8.23
N LYS A 221 8.64 -22.79 -8.47
CA LYS A 221 9.57 -23.23 -7.44
C LYS A 221 10.70 -22.22 -7.25
N SER A 222 11.22 -21.68 -8.35
CA SER A 222 12.32 -20.70 -8.34
C SER A 222 11.98 -19.52 -9.25
N VAL A 223 12.50 -18.34 -8.91
CA VAL A 223 12.34 -17.11 -9.70
C VAL A 223 13.69 -16.41 -9.77
N TYR A 224 14.12 -16.12 -11.00
CA TYR A 224 15.19 -15.19 -11.28
C TYR A 224 14.60 -13.79 -11.46
N TRP A 225 15.17 -12.83 -10.75
CA TRP A 225 14.83 -11.43 -10.89
C TRP A 225 16.09 -10.58 -10.85
N GLU A 226 16.20 -9.66 -11.80
CA GLU A 226 17.32 -8.73 -11.89
C GLU A 226 16.82 -7.33 -12.27
N LEU A 227 17.31 -6.32 -11.56
CA LEU A 227 17.10 -4.92 -11.89
C LEU A 227 18.22 -4.43 -12.82
N ILE A 228 17.84 -3.85 -13.95
CA ILE A 228 18.78 -3.18 -14.84
C ILE A 228 18.94 -1.74 -14.39
N GLU A 229 20.16 -1.37 -13.98
CA GLU A 229 20.51 -0.02 -13.58
C GLU A 229 21.09 0.77 -14.77
N PRO A 230 20.79 2.09 -14.90
CA PRO A 230 20.02 2.94 -13.99
C PRO A 230 18.50 2.83 -14.16
N ALA A 231 17.75 3.19 -13.12
CA ALA A 231 16.30 3.35 -13.21
C ALA A 231 15.93 4.44 -14.24
N VAL A 232 14.92 4.16 -15.09
CA VAL A 232 14.48 5.09 -16.14
C VAL A 232 13.94 6.38 -15.53
N SER A 233 13.08 6.27 -14.52
CA SER A 233 12.67 7.43 -13.74
C SER A 233 12.12 7.05 -12.37
N ILE A 234 12.34 7.92 -11.38
CA ILE A 234 11.76 7.83 -10.04
C ILE A 234 11.05 9.14 -9.75
N ARG A 235 9.76 9.08 -9.42
CA ARG A 235 8.92 10.27 -9.19
C ARG A 235 8.20 10.18 -7.86
N THR A 236 8.25 11.24 -7.06
CA THR A 236 7.41 11.38 -5.87
C THR A 236 6.01 11.80 -6.29
N LEU A 237 5.05 10.91 -6.10
CA LEU A 237 3.65 11.16 -6.41
C LEU A 237 2.95 11.90 -5.26
N ARG A 238 3.30 11.55 -4.02
CA ARG A 238 2.59 12.05 -2.84
C ARG A 238 3.45 11.99 -1.58
N ALA A 239 3.26 12.96 -0.70
CA ALA A 239 3.79 12.95 0.65
C ALA A 239 2.67 13.15 1.66
N ARG A 240 2.55 12.28 2.65
CA ARG A 240 1.54 12.37 3.70
C ARG A 240 2.19 12.24 5.06
N MET A 241 1.56 12.89 6.01
CA MET A 241 1.97 12.91 7.39
C MET A 241 0.82 12.39 8.24
N ILE A 242 1.12 11.48 9.15
CA ILE A 242 0.17 10.79 10.01
C ILE A 242 0.59 11.06 11.45
N GLY A 243 -0.21 11.84 12.18
CA GLY A 243 -0.06 11.96 13.62
C GLY A 243 -0.69 10.75 14.29
N VAL A 244 -0.01 10.18 15.28
CA VAL A 244 -0.60 9.14 16.15
C VAL A 244 -1.74 9.76 16.96
N ASP A 245 -1.47 10.95 17.52
CA ASP A 245 -2.42 11.74 18.27
C ASP A 245 -2.72 13.04 17.53
N LYS A 246 -3.98 13.49 17.57
CA LYS A 246 -4.37 14.77 16.95
C LYS A 246 -3.76 15.98 17.65
N ASN A 247 -3.50 15.84 18.95
CA ASN A 247 -3.04 16.92 19.80
C ASN A 247 -1.50 16.93 19.97
N ASP A 248 -0.83 15.82 19.65
CA ASP A 248 0.63 15.68 19.77
C ASP A 248 1.29 15.56 18.40
N LEU A 249 1.89 16.67 17.95
CA LEU A 249 2.61 16.75 16.68
C LEU A 249 4.06 16.23 16.77
N SER A 250 4.48 15.71 17.93
CA SER A 250 5.79 15.07 18.07
C SER A 250 5.78 13.66 17.49
N LYS A 251 4.70 12.89 17.71
CA LYS A 251 4.56 11.49 17.29
C LYS A 251 3.96 11.38 15.91
N VAL A 252 4.83 11.54 14.92
CA VAL A 252 4.43 11.61 13.52
C VAL A 252 5.15 10.57 12.67
N PHE A 253 4.40 9.94 11.79
CA PHE A 253 4.89 9.14 10.68
C PHE A 253 4.75 9.89 9.37
N VAL A 254 5.73 9.71 8.48
CA VAL A 254 5.69 10.24 7.11
C VAL A 254 5.59 9.08 6.14
N GLN A 255 4.67 9.20 5.19
CA GLN A 255 4.51 8.29 4.07
C GLN A 255 4.83 9.00 2.76
N LEU A 256 5.74 8.43 1.97
CA LEU A 256 6.11 8.91 0.64
C LEU A 256 5.70 7.87 -0.40
N THR A 257 4.84 8.28 -1.33
CA THR A 257 4.46 7.45 -2.47
C THR A 257 5.38 7.77 -3.64
N LEU A 258 6.13 6.77 -4.09
CA LEU A 258 7.02 6.82 -5.23
C LEU A 258 6.48 6.00 -6.39
N GLU A 259 6.65 6.53 -7.58
CA GLU A 259 6.54 5.81 -8.84
C GLU A 259 7.94 5.45 -9.32
N PHE A 260 8.16 4.15 -9.55
CA PHE A 260 9.34 3.59 -10.18
C PHE A 260 8.99 3.22 -11.61
N LEU A 261 9.80 3.70 -12.54
CA LEU A 261 9.85 3.21 -13.91
C LEU A 261 11.22 2.61 -14.13
N THR A 262 11.29 1.29 -14.23
CA THR A 262 12.54 0.52 -14.22
C THR A 262 12.51 -0.56 -15.27
N LYS A 263 13.69 -0.88 -15.81
CA LYS A 263 13.88 -2.05 -16.68
C LYS A 263 14.27 -3.25 -15.82
N GLN A 264 13.64 -4.38 -16.05
CA GLN A 264 13.82 -5.58 -15.25
C GLN A 264 13.89 -6.81 -16.13
N LYS A 265 14.62 -7.82 -15.66
CA LYS A 265 14.60 -9.17 -16.22
C LYS A 265 13.92 -10.09 -15.22
N PHE A 266 13.10 -10.99 -15.74
CA PHE A 266 12.30 -11.89 -14.91
C PHE A 266 12.16 -13.23 -15.61
N GLU A 267 12.45 -14.30 -14.88
CA GLU A 267 12.24 -15.67 -15.34
C GLU A 267 11.79 -16.55 -14.16
N ALA A 268 10.79 -17.40 -14.39
CA ALA A 268 10.22 -18.27 -13.39
C ALA A 268 10.34 -19.72 -13.84
N TYR A 269 10.75 -20.58 -12.91
CA TYR A 269 11.02 -21.99 -13.16
C TYR A 269 10.08 -22.89 -12.35
N ASP A 270 9.71 -24.02 -12.94
CA ASP A 270 8.99 -25.10 -12.28
C ASP A 270 9.91 -25.94 -11.37
N SER A 271 9.37 -26.96 -10.72
CA SER A 271 10.14 -27.97 -9.96
C SER A 271 11.24 -28.62 -10.80
N ASP A 272 10.98 -28.82 -12.09
CA ASP A 272 11.85 -29.56 -13.01
C ASP A 272 12.93 -28.64 -13.64
N GLY A 273 13.01 -27.38 -13.22
CA GLY A 273 13.92 -26.38 -13.78
C GLY A 273 13.50 -25.85 -15.16
N THR A 274 12.35 -26.27 -15.67
CA THR A 274 11.79 -25.76 -16.93
C THR A 274 11.24 -24.34 -16.74
N VAL A 275 11.47 -23.48 -17.73
CA VAL A 275 10.96 -22.11 -17.74
C VAL A 275 9.44 -22.12 -17.93
N VAL A 276 8.71 -21.60 -16.95
CA VAL A 276 7.25 -21.48 -16.98
C VAL A 276 6.81 -20.12 -17.51
N SER A 277 7.56 -19.07 -17.18
CA SER A 277 7.19 -17.70 -17.52
C SER A 277 8.40 -16.79 -17.51
N GLY A 278 8.40 -15.79 -18.40
CA GLY A 278 9.45 -14.78 -18.47
C GLY A 278 10.59 -15.19 -19.42
N ASP A 279 11.61 -14.33 -19.44
CA ASP A 279 12.79 -14.46 -20.27
C ASP A 279 13.90 -13.64 -19.60
N ASN A 280 15.01 -14.29 -19.24
CA ASN A 280 16.12 -13.61 -18.57
C ASN A 280 16.94 -12.71 -19.51
N THR A 281 16.79 -12.85 -20.82
CA THR A 281 17.54 -12.06 -21.80
C THR A 281 16.84 -10.74 -22.11
N LYS A 282 15.51 -10.72 -22.01
CA LYS A 282 14.69 -9.56 -22.40
C LYS A 282 14.50 -8.60 -21.25
N GLU A 283 14.78 -7.32 -21.53
CA GLU A 283 14.46 -6.23 -20.63
C GLU A 283 12.98 -5.85 -20.75
N VAL A 284 12.26 -5.88 -19.63
CA VAL A 284 10.86 -5.47 -19.55
C VAL A 284 10.75 -4.16 -18.79
N LEU A 285 10.02 -3.19 -19.36
CA LEU A 285 9.73 -1.93 -18.68
C LEU A 285 8.57 -2.12 -17.70
N VAL A 286 8.85 -1.93 -16.42
CA VAL A 286 7.91 -2.10 -15.31
C VAL A 286 7.66 -0.76 -14.65
N ARG A 287 6.37 -0.45 -14.43
CA ARG A 287 5.92 0.69 -13.64
C ARG A 287 5.33 0.20 -12.32
N ASP A 288 5.94 0.61 -11.22
CA ASP A 288 5.53 0.25 -9.86
C ASP A 288 5.24 1.49 -9.03
N ILE A 289 4.22 1.40 -8.16
CA ILE A 289 3.92 2.46 -7.18
C ILE A 289 4.09 1.90 -5.78
N TRP A 290 5.09 2.41 -5.07
CA TRP A 290 5.46 1.95 -3.73
C TRP A 290 5.28 3.08 -2.72
N VAL A 291 4.79 2.73 -1.53
CA VAL A 291 4.61 3.66 -0.41
C VAL A 291 5.65 3.32 0.65
N PHE A 292 6.58 4.23 0.88
CA PHE A 292 7.56 4.13 1.95
C PHE A 292 7.08 4.87 3.18
N GLU A 293 7.48 4.40 4.35
CA GLU A 293 7.13 4.97 5.63
C GLU A 293 8.37 5.13 6.51
N ARG A 294 8.39 6.23 7.28
CA ARG A 294 9.40 6.50 8.29
C ARG A 294 8.78 7.24 9.47
N SER A 295 9.14 6.85 10.70
CA SER A 295 8.79 7.59 11.91
C SER A 295 9.74 8.76 12.13
N LEU A 296 9.22 9.92 12.54
CA LEU A 296 10.04 11.09 12.85
C LEU A 296 10.49 11.16 14.31
N PHE A 297 9.88 10.38 15.20
CA PHE A 297 10.11 10.46 16.65
C PHE A 297 11.06 9.39 17.19
N HIS A 298 11.30 8.29 16.45
CA HIS A 298 12.31 7.31 16.83
C HIS A 298 13.68 7.73 16.30
N SER A 299 14.66 7.87 17.20
CA SER A 299 16.06 8.06 16.83
C SER A 299 16.56 6.83 16.04
N GLY A 300 17.18 7.05 14.89
CA GLY A 300 17.67 5.97 14.03
C GLY A 300 16.59 5.27 13.19
N ALA A 301 15.39 5.84 13.09
CA ALA A 301 14.38 5.33 12.17
C ALA A 301 14.87 5.36 10.72
N TYR A 302 14.68 4.25 10.01
CA TYR A 302 14.96 4.08 8.59
C TYR A 302 13.67 3.94 7.79
N TRP A 303 13.78 4.04 6.46
CA TRP A 303 12.63 3.88 5.57
C TRP A 303 12.25 2.41 5.42
N ARG A 304 10.95 2.13 5.52
CA ARG A 304 10.37 0.79 5.32
C ARG A 304 9.28 0.82 4.27
N LEU A 305 9.06 -0.30 3.59
CA LEU A 305 7.95 -0.45 2.66
C LEU A 305 6.62 -0.65 3.41
N CYS A 306 5.70 0.27 3.20
CA CYS A 306 4.37 0.25 3.80
C CYS A 306 3.34 -0.43 2.90
N ALA A 307 3.34 -0.14 1.59
CA ALA A 307 2.42 -0.75 0.65
C ALA A 307 2.94 -0.75 -0.79
N LYS A 308 2.48 -1.72 -1.58
CA LYS A 308 2.55 -1.73 -3.05
C LYS A 308 1.15 -1.43 -3.60
N ILE A 309 1.03 -0.41 -4.44
CA ILE A 309 -0.24 -0.04 -5.10
C ILE A 309 -0.27 -0.70 -6.47
N SER A 310 -1.25 -1.57 -6.71
CA SER A 310 -1.52 -2.16 -8.02
C SER A 310 -2.23 -1.15 -8.93
N LEU A 311 -1.71 -0.96 -10.15
CA LEU A 311 -2.31 -0.14 -11.22
C LEU A 311 -3.25 -0.93 -12.13
#